data_AF-A0A9E5G311-F1
#
_entry.id   AF-A0A9E5G311-F1
#
_cell.length_a   1.000
_cell.length_b   1.000
_cell.length_c   1.000
_cell.angle_alpha   90.00
_cell.angle_beta   90.00
_cell.angle_gamma   90.00
#
_symmetry.space_group_name_H-M   'P 1'
#
loop_
_entity.id
_entity.type
_entity.pdbx_description
1 polymer ?
#
loop_
_entity_poly.entity_id
_entity_poly.type
_entity_poly.pdbx_seq_one_letter_code
_entity_poly.pdbx_strand_id
1 'polypeptide(L)'
;MNIPKDSSKRRRSAPALLVDAGRAAEALGVSRSVFYSLDAQGAVPQALALGLGARRRRLWSVAELRAWVCAGAPARHEWEHMKARANL
;
A
#
# COMPACT_ATOMS: atom_id res chain seq x y z
N MET A 1 3.85 -8.59 -25.78
CA MET A 1 2.75 -7.87 -25.08
C MET A 1 2.22 -8.75 -23.97
N ASN A 2 2.29 -8.33 -22.71
CA ASN A 2 1.83 -9.12 -21.56
C ASN A 2 0.81 -8.30 -20.75
N ILE A 3 -0.47 -8.67 -20.83
CA ILE A 3 -1.58 -8.13 -20.01
C ILE A 3 -2.55 -9.31 -19.80
N PRO A 4 -3.16 -9.53 -18.62
CA PRO A 4 -2.69 -9.38 -17.24
C PRO A 4 -2.83 -10.72 -16.47
N LYS A 5 -2.19 -10.84 -15.30
CA LYS A 5 -2.44 -11.95 -14.37
C LYS A 5 -3.76 -11.68 -13.62
N ASP A 6 -4.90 -11.96 -14.27
CA ASP A 6 -6.21 -11.96 -13.62
C ASP A 6 -6.35 -13.22 -12.76
N SER A 7 -5.85 -13.14 -11.53
CA SER A 7 -6.18 -14.12 -10.49
C SER A 7 -7.43 -13.67 -9.73
N SER A 8 -8.57 -14.01 -10.32
CA SER A 8 -9.83 -14.29 -9.64
C SER A 8 -10.52 -13.08 -9.00
N LYS A 9 -11.33 -12.40 -9.82
CA LYS A 9 -12.38 -11.47 -9.39
C LYS A 9 -13.44 -12.18 -8.50
N ARG A 10 -13.12 -12.47 -7.23
CA ARG A 10 -14.19 -12.55 -6.22
C ARG A 10 -14.89 -11.20 -6.25
N ARG A 11 -16.20 -11.17 -6.52
CA ARG A 11 -17.03 -9.98 -6.30
C ARG A 11 -16.97 -9.68 -4.80
N ARG A 12 -15.96 -8.94 -4.36
CA ARG A 12 -15.97 -8.33 -3.04
C ARG A 12 -17.08 -7.29 -3.09
N SER A 13 -18.15 -7.54 -2.34
CA SER A 13 -19.28 -6.60 -2.25
C SER A 13 -18.88 -5.31 -1.53
N ALA A 14 -17.84 -5.35 -0.70
CA ALA A 14 -17.31 -4.21 0.02
C ALA A 14 -16.00 -3.70 -0.62
N PRO A 15 -15.75 -2.38 -0.60
CA PRO A 15 -14.46 -1.79 -0.95
C PRO A 15 -13.31 -2.42 -0.15
N ALA A 16 -12.16 -2.61 -0.80
CA ALA A 16 -10.98 -3.14 -0.13
C ALA A 16 -10.32 -2.06 0.75
N LEU A 17 -10.18 -2.32 2.05
CA LEU A 17 -9.42 -1.45 2.96
C LEU A 17 -7.91 -1.69 2.85
N LEU A 18 -7.53 -2.94 2.56
CA LEU A 18 -6.15 -3.38 2.41
C LEU A 18 -5.90 -3.89 0.99
N VAL A 19 -4.80 -3.44 0.40
CA VAL A 19 -4.43 -3.73 -0.98
C VAL A 19 -3.00 -4.26 -1.07
N ASP A 20 -2.72 -5.09 -2.08
CA ASP A 20 -1.34 -5.51 -2.35
C ASP A 20 -0.54 -4.42 -3.06
N ALA A 21 0.75 -4.65 -3.26
CA ALA A 21 1.65 -3.69 -3.90
C ALA A 21 1.21 -3.29 -5.32
N GLY A 22 0.56 -4.18 -6.08
CA GLY A 22 0.09 -3.86 -7.42
C GLY A 22 -1.05 -2.85 -7.38
N ARG A 23 -2.03 -3.10 -6.52
CA ARG A 23 -3.17 -2.19 -6.30
C ARG A 23 -2.78 -0.89 -5.60
N ALA A 24 -1.79 -0.91 -4.72
CA ALA A 24 -1.21 0.30 -4.14
C ALA A 24 -0.51 1.14 -5.22
N ALA A 25 0.26 0.51 -6.12
CA ALA A 25 0.89 1.19 -7.24
C ALA A 25 -0.13 1.82 -8.20
N GLU A 26 -1.20 1.08 -8.55
CA GLU A 26 -2.33 1.59 -9.34
C GLU A 26 -2.95 2.84 -8.69
N ALA A 27 -3.16 2.82 -7.37
CA ALA A 27 -3.73 3.96 -6.64
C ALA A 27 -2.83 5.20 -6.64
N LEU A 28 -1.51 5.03 -6.73
CA LEU A 28 -0.53 6.11 -6.80
C LEU A 28 -0.16 6.50 -8.25
N GLY A 29 -0.72 5.83 -9.27
CA GLY A 29 -0.43 6.12 -10.67
C GLY A 29 0.97 5.70 -11.13
N VAL A 30 1.62 4.75 -10.45
CA VAL A 30 2.97 4.27 -10.78
C VAL A 30 2.98 2.79 -11.13
N SER A 31 4.05 2.32 -11.78
CA SER A 31 4.22 0.88 -12.03
C SER A 31 4.50 0.12 -10.72
N ARG A 32 4.16 -1.17 -10.68
CA ARG A 32 4.45 -2.03 -9.52
C ARG A 32 5.94 -2.08 -9.19
N SER A 33 6.82 -2.07 -10.20
CA SER A 33 8.27 -2.07 -9.97
C SER A 33 8.74 -0.76 -9.32
N VAL A 34 8.23 0.38 -9.80
CA VAL A 34 8.50 1.70 -9.18
C VAL A 34 8.00 1.72 -7.74
N PHE A 35 6.80 1.20 -7.46
CA PHE A 35 6.29 1.11 -6.10
C PHE A 35 7.18 0.28 -5.18
N TYR A 36 7.74 -0.85 -5.65
CA TYR A 36 8.71 -1.62 -4.86
C TYR A 36 10.01 -0.84 -4.62
N SER A 37 10.51 -0.09 -5.60
CA SER A 37 11.66 0.79 -5.41
C SER A 37 11.38 1.85 -4.34
N LEU A 38 10.20 2.47 -4.37
CA LEU A 38 9.78 3.41 -3.34
C LEU A 38 9.65 2.74 -1.96
N ASP A 39 9.07 1.54 -1.87
CA ASP A 39 8.97 0.77 -0.61
C ASP A 39 10.34 0.44 -0.02
N ALA A 40 11.29 0.04 -0.86
CA ALA A 40 12.67 -0.24 -0.45
C ALA A 40 13.39 1.02 0.06
N GLN A 41 13.11 2.18 -0.53
CA GLN A 41 13.67 3.48 -0.12
C GLN A 41 12.97 4.08 1.09
N GLY A 42 11.85 3.49 1.55
CA GLY A 42 11.02 4.10 2.57
C GLY A 42 10.27 5.35 2.08
N ALA A 43 10.04 5.49 0.77
CA ALA A 43 9.30 6.60 0.17
C ALA A 43 7.78 6.32 0.04
N VAL A 44 7.27 5.33 0.78
CA VAL A 44 5.83 5.02 0.94
C VAL A 44 5.58 4.50 2.36
N PRO A 45 4.33 4.59 2.86
CA PRO A 45 3.97 4.08 4.17
C PRO A 45 4.30 2.60 4.38
N GLN A 46 4.49 2.23 5.64
CA GLN A 46 4.83 0.86 6.01
C GLN A 46 3.67 -0.10 5.71
N ALA A 47 3.98 -1.23 5.06
CA ALA A 47 2.98 -2.27 4.83
C ALA A 47 2.58 -2.98 6.13
N LEU A 48 1.30 -3.28 6.28
CA LEU A 48 0.76 -4.20 7.27
C LEU A 48 1.05 -5.63 6.86
N ALA A 49 1.64 -6.40 7.76
CA ALA A 49 2.03 -7.77 7.47
C ALA A 49 1.04 -8.75 8.13
N LEU A 50 0.03 -9.17 7.38
CA LEU A 50 -0.99 -10.12 7.85
C LEU A 50 -0.52 -11.57 7.71
N GLY A 51 -0.62 -12.33 8.80
CA GLY A 51 -0.47 -13.78 8.78
C GLY A 51 -1.73 -14.44 8.21
N LEU A 52 -1.59 -15.17 7.11
CA LEU A 52 -2.65 -15.97 6.52
C LEU A 52 -2.22 -17.44 6.56
N GLY A 53 -2.33 -18.05 7.73
CA GLY A 53 -1.79 -19.38 8.02
C GLY A 53 -0.26 -19.40 7.93
N ALA A 54 0.30 -20.32 7.14
CA ALA A 54 1.75 -20.47 6.97
C ALA A 54 2.42 -19.35 6.15
N ARG A 55 1.66 -18.42 5.56
CA ARG A 55 2.21 -17.36 4.68
C ARG A 55 1.93 -15.97 5.24
N ARG A 56 2.94 -15.10 5.20
CA ARG A 56 2.80 -13.66 5.50
C ARG A 56 2.56 -12.87 4.22
N ARG A 57 1.55 -11.99 4.22
CA ARG A 57 1.30 -11.04 3.12
C ARG A 57 1.50 -9.61 3.60
N ARG A 58 2.24 -8.82 2.83
CA ARG A 58 2.34 -7.38 2.99
C ARG A 58 1.19 -6.73 2.23
N LEU A 59 0.37 -5.96 2.93
CA LEU A 59 -0.74 -5.20 2.40
C LEU A 59 -0.65 -3.75 2.88
N TRP A 60 -1.09 -2.81 2.06
CA TRP A 60 -1.12 -1.39 2.37
C TRP A 60 -2.54 -0.94 2.67
N SER A 61 -2.69 -0.07 3.66
CA SER A 61 -3.97 0.55 3.97
C SER A 61 -4.29 1.61 2.91
N VAL A 62 -5.45 1.49 2.27
CA VAL A 62 -5.94 2.50 1.32
C VAL A 62 -6.18 3.83 2.03
N ALA A 63 -6.67 3.80 3.26
CA ALA A 63 -6.90 5.01 4.05
C ALA A 63 -5.57 5.70 4.38
N GLU A 64 -4.55 4.94 4.75
CA GLU A 64 -3.22 5.48 5.06
C GLU A 64 -2.55 6.05 3.81
N LEU A 65 -2.60 5.34 2.67
CA LEU A 65 -2.05 5.85 1.42
C LEU A 65 -2.69 7.20 1.04
N ARG A 66 -4.01 7.36 1.24
CA ARG A 66 -4.70 8.63 1.01
C ARG A 66 -4.23 9.71 1.97
N ALA A 67 -4.20 9.43 3.27
CA ALA A 67 -3.77 10.39 4.28
C ALA A 67 -2.32 10.84 4.05
N TRP A 68 -1.44 9.90 3.71
CA TRP A 68 -0.05 10.15 3.38
C TRP A 68 0.12 11.06 2.15
N VAL A 69 -0.63 10.81 1.06
CA VAL A 69 -0.63 11.71 -0.11
C VAL A 69 -1.12 13.10 0.27
N CYS A 70 -2.21 13.20 1.04
CA CYS A 70 -2.73 14.49 1.51
C CYS A 70 -1.73 15.25 2.40
N ALA A 71 -0.87 14.54 3.13
CA ALA A 71 0.21 15.12 3.94
C ALA A 71 1.45 15.52 3.12
N GLY A 72 1.41 15.41 1.79
CA GLY A 72 2.53 15.77 0.91
C GLY A 72 3.49 14.62 0.62
N ALA A 73 3.07 13.37 0.85
CA ALA A 73 3.86 12.17 0.61
C ALA A 73 5.25 12.15 1.31
N PRO A 74 5.32 12.45 2.63
CA PRO A 74 6.59 12.48 3.37
C PRO A 74 7.30 11.12 3.39
N ALA A 75 8.59 11.08 3.68
CA ALA A 75 9.30 9.82 3.83
C ALA A 75 8.68 8.98 4.98
N ARG A 76 8.78 7.66 4.91
CA ARG A 76 8.15 6.73 5.88
C ARG A 76 8.47 7.08 7.32
N HIS A 77 9.74 7.38 7.61
CA HIS A 77 10.14 7.74 8.98
C HIS A 77 9.41 9.00 9.48
N GLU A 78 9.39 10.07 8.67
CA GLU A 78 8.61 11.28 8.95
C GLU A 78 7.12 10.99 9.10
N TRP A 79 6.56 10.15 8.23
CA TRP A 79 5.16 9.76 8.30
C TRP A 79 4.82 9.03 9.60
N GLU A 80 5.65 8.09 10.04
CA GLU A 80 5.47 7.42 11.33
C GLU A 80 5.54 8.41 12.50
N HIS A 81 6.44 9.40 12.45
CA HIS A 81 6.50 10.48 13.44
C HIS A 81 5.23 11.36 13.43
N MET A 82 4.69 11.67 12.25
CA MET A 82 3.45 12.45 12.12
C MET A 82 2.26 11.68 12.70
N LYS A 83 2.11 10.39 12.36
CA LYS A 83 1.04 9.53 12.89
C LYS A 83 1.08 9.43 14.42
N ALA A 84 2.27 9.22 14.98
CA ALA A 84 2.46 9.14 16.43
C ALA A 84 2.04 10.43 17.16
N ARG A 85 2.18 11.60 16.52
CA ARG A 85 1.75 12.90 17.08
C ARG A 85 0.26 13.14 16.92
N ALA A 86 -0.35 12.58 15.88
CA ALA A 86 -1.75 12.83 15.51
C ALA A 86 -2.75 11.82 16.11
N ASN A 87 -2.28 10.78 16.83
CA ASN A 87 -3.10 9.64 17.27
C ASN A 87 -3.89 8.98 16.12
N LEU A 88 -3.28 8.92 14.92
CA LEU A 88 -3.86 8.31 13.72
C LEU A 88 -3.65 6.79 13.66
#